data_AF-A0A1H4QQ44-F1
#
_entry.id   AF-A0A1H4QQ44-F1
#
_cell.length_a   1.000
_cell.length_b   1.000
_cell.length_c   1.000
_cell.angle_alpha   90.00
_cell.angle_beta   90.00
_cell.angle_gamma   90.00
#
_symmetry.space_group_name_H-M   'P 1'
#
loop_
_entity.id
_entity.type
_entity.pdbx_description
1 polymer ?
#
loop_
_entity_poly.entity_id
_entity_poly.type
_entity_poly.pdbx_seq_one_letter_code
_entity_poly.pdbx_strand_id
1 'polypeptide(L)'
;MIRHSVRALCAASLVIAPVALAAAPAHAQTTCTVNGVSVSPDPMGVVNGTAGRDYIVCSEVAAGNTVNGLGGDDYIVVNGPVFGHVDGGTGRDYISARSVGAGGLVEGSPDSDYIVVGGTVAPGGIVRGNTGNDYLSVDTNNGTTNGGDGFDVCRVRTGNNPPINCEF
;
A
#
# COMPACT_ATOMS: atom_id res chain seq x y z
N MET A 1 84.57 1.48 14.48
CA MET A 1 83.82 1.68 13.22
C MET A 1 82.37 1.98 13.58
N ILE A 2 81.94 3.19 13.24
CA ILE A 2 80.65 3.79 13.59
C ILE A 2 79.58 3.29 12.62
N ARG A 3 78.40 2.86 13.12
CA ARG A 3 77.21 2.62 12.29
C ARG A 3 76.05 3.46 12.83
N HIS A 4 75.56 4.37 11.99
CA HIS A 4 74.39 5.21 12.25
C HIS A 4 73.13 4.50 11.77
N SER A 5 72.14 4.37 12.64
CA SER A 5 70.81 3.84 12.32
C SER A 5 69.84 5.00 12.19
N VAL A 6 69.49 5.37 10.96
CA VAL A 6 68.49 6.41 10.67
C VAL A 6 67.10 5.80 10.83
N ARG A 7 66.29 6.34 11.74
CA ARG A 7 64.86 6.03 11.88
C ARG A 7 64.07 6.85 10.87
N ALA A 8 63.38 6.20 9.95
CA ALA A 8 62.41 6.82 9.06
C ALA A 8 61.10 7.09 9.82
N LEU A 9 60.62 8.35 9.81
CA LEU A 9 59.26 8.70 10.21
C LEU A 9 58.31 8.47 9.02
N CYS A 10 57.35 7.55 9.15
CA CYS A 10 56.22 7.47 8.24
C CYS A 10 55.17 8.51 8.67
N ALA A 11 54.97 9.54 7.84
CA ALA A 11 53.84 10.46 7.96
C ALA A 11 52.56 9.77 7.47
N ALA A 12 51.59 9.56 8.37
CA ALA A 12 50.27 9.06 8.02
C ALA A 12 49.38 10.25 7.59
N SER A 13 49.15 10.38 6.29
CA SER A 13 48.22 11.36 5.73
C SER A 13 46.77 10.91 5.99
N LEU A 14 46.04 11.65 6.82
CA LEU A 14 44.62 11.46 7.08
C LEU A 14 43.81 12.06 5.92
N VAL A 15 43.24 11.21 5.07
CA VAL A 15 42.32 11.64 4.01
C VAL A 15 40.93 11.76 4.61
N ILE A 16 40.45 13.00 4.79
CA ILE A 16 39.06 13.28 5.18
C ILE A 16 38.23 13.31 3.90
N ALA A 17 37.50 12.23 3.62
CA ALA A 17 36.54 12.20 2.52
C ALA A 17 35.24 12.92 2.96
N PRO A 18 34.70 13.84 2.15
CA PRO A 18 33.42 14.46 2.44
C PRO A 18 32.29 13.42 2.28
N VAL A 19 31.59 13.14 3.37
CA VAL A 19 30.35 12.36 3.34
C VAL A 19 29.27 13.25 2.74
N ALA A 20 28.93 13.02 1.48
CA ALA A 20 27.74 13.60 0.87
C ALA A 20 26.51 12.87 1.47
N LEU A 21 25.80 13.53 2.38
CA LEU A 21 24.45 13.09 2.75
C LEU A 21 23.54 13.34 1.54
N ALA A 22 23.30 12.31 0.74
CA ALA A 22 22.18 12.30 -0.18
C ALA A 22 20.91 12.36 0.68
N ALA A 23 20.25 13.51 0.75
CA ALA A 23 18.90 13.59 1.25
C ALA A 23 18.04 12.72 0.32
N ALA A 24 17.64 11.54 0.79
CA ALA A 24 16.61 10.77 0.10
C ALA A 24 15.38 11.67 -0.05
N PRO A 25 14.66 11.63 -1.19
CA PRO A 25 13.41 12.35 -1.31
C PRO A 25 12.52 11.94 -0.12
N ALA A 26 11.85 12.90 0.50
CA ALA A 26 10.81 12.60 1.47
C ALA A 26 9.63 11.96 0.71
N HIS A 27 9.72 10.67 0.43
CA HIS A 27 8.59 9.88 -0.01
C HIS A 27 7.56 9.94 1.11
N ALA A 28 6.32 10.27 0.74
CA ALA A 28 5.21 10.24 1.68
C ALA A 28 5.17 8.84 2.29
N GLN A 29 5.38 8.74 3.60
CA GLN A 29 5.61 7.45 4.25
C GLN A 29 4.25 6.84 4.56
N THR A 30 3.99 5.63 4.05
CA THR A 30 2.87 4.82 4.54
C THR A 30 3.07 4.61 6.04
N THR A 31 2.14 5.11 6.85
CA THR A 31 2.12 4.84 8.29
C THR A 31 0.84 4.12 8.63
N CYS A 32 0.98 2.96 9.27
CA CYS A 32 -0.15 2.10 9.60
C CYS A 32 -0.07 1.63 11.05
N THR A 33 -1.21 1.22 11.58
CA THR A 33 -1.30 0.35 12.76
C THR A 33 -1.91 -0.97 12.35
N VAL A 34 -1.34 -2.07 12.81
CA VAL A 34 -1.91 -3.42 12.70
C VAL A 34 -2.28 -3.85 14.12
N ASN A 35 -3.57 -4.10 14.36
CA ASN A 35 -4.10 -4.46 15.68
C ASN A 35 -3.70 -3.48 16.80
N GLY A 36 -3.68 -2.18 16.48
CA GLY A 36 -3.32 -1.10 17.40
C GLY A 36 -1.81 -0.90 17.60
N VAL A 37 -0.96 -1.72 16.99
CA VAL A 37 0.50 -1.57 17.03
C VAL A 37 0.97 -0.80 15.81
N SER A 38 1.67 0.31 16.00
CA SER A 38 2.28 1.06 14.91
C SER A 38 3.34 0.21 14.21
N VAL A 39 3.21 0.09 12.89
CA VAL A 39 4.17 -0.60 12.04
C VAL A 39 4.76 0.40 11.05
N SER A 40 6.08 0.30 10.86
CA SER A 40 6.72 0.92 9.71
C SER A 40 6.72 -0.10 8.58
N PRO A 41 6.48 0.32 7.32
CA PRO A 41 6.69 -0.54 6.17
C PRO A 41 8.10 -1.14 6.21
N ASP A 42 8.25 -2.37 5.72
CA ASP A 42 9.56 -2.98 5.54
C ASP A 42 10.41 -2.18 4.51
N PRO A 43 11.68 -2.54 4.29
CA PRO A 43 12.52 -1.84 3.30
C PRO A 43 11.99 -1.87 1.85
N MET A 44 11.02 -2.74 1.55
CA MET A 44 10.33 -2.83 0.26
C MET A 44 8.99 -2.09 0.26
N GLY A 45 8.61 -1.41 1.35
CA GLY A 45 7.37 -0.65 1.43
C GLY A 45 6.16 -1.51 1.82
N VAL A 46 6.36 -2.71 2.37
CA VAL A 46 5.28 -3.64 2.69
C VAL A 46 4.86 -3.55 4.16
N VAL A 47 3.54 -3.45 4.38
CA VAL A 47 2.87 -3.63 5.66
C VAL A 47 2.05 -4.92 5.57
N ASN A 48 2.26 -5.83 6.52
CA ASN A 48 1.54 -7.10 6.58
C ASN A 48 0.68 -7.18 7.84
N GLY A 49 -0.53 -7.69 7.68
CA GLY A 49 -1.28 -8.34 8.74
C GLY A 49 -0.67 -9.68 9.15
N THR A 50 -1.52 -10.59 9.54
CA THR A 50 -1.24 -11.93 10.03
C THR A 50 -2.09 -12.94 9.26
N ALA A 51 -2.03 -14.22 9.62
CA ALA A 51 -2.86 -15.24 8.98
C ALA A 51 -4.29 -15.32 9.55
N GLY A 52 -4.65 -14.45 10.50
CA GLY A 52 -6.00 -14.36 11.02
C GLY A 52 -6.45 -12.90 11.07
N ARG A 53 -7.72 -12.68 11.41
CA ARG A 53 -8.35 -11.35 11.40
C ARG A 53 -7.48 -10.25 11.99
N ASP A 54 -7.25 -9.22 11.19
CA ASP A 54 -6.55 -8.00 11.52
C ASP A 54 -7.44 -6.77 11.44
N TYR A 55 -7.10 -5.78 12.27
CA TYR A 55 -7.60 -4.41 12.15
C TYR A 55 -6.44 -3.51 11.73
N ILE A 56 -6.43 -3.13 10.46
CA ILE A 56 -5.35 -2.36 9.84
C ILE A 56 -5.84 -0.95 9.55
N VAL A 57 -5.12 0.05 10.04
CA VAL A 57 -5.46 1.47 9.80
C VAL A 57 -4.24 2.19 9.28
N CYS A 58 -4.34 2.77 8.10
CA CYS A 58 -3.27 3.55 7.47
C CYS A 58 -3.69 5.01 7.29
N SER A 59 -2.72 5.92 7.43
CA SER A 59 -2.92 7.34 7.11
C SER A 59 -3.12 7.55 5.61
N GLU A 60 -2.38 6.80 4.80
CA GLU A 60 -2.40 6.74 3.34
C GLU A 60 -1.58 5.52 2.90
N VAL A 61 -1.67 5.13 1.63
CA VAL A 61 -0.77 4.13 1.04
C VAL A 61 -0.04 4.76 -0.13
N ALA A 62 1.25 5.07 0.08
CA ALA A 62 2.07 5.76 -0.91
C ALA A 62 2.38 4.86 -2.11
N ALA A 63 2.70 5.50 -3.25
CA ALA A 63 3.09 4.78 -4.46
C ALA A 63 4.30 3.87 -4.20
N GLY A 64 4.23 2.62 -4.65
CA GLY A 64 5.25 1.61 -4.43
C GLY A 64 5.15 0.86 -3.09
N ASN A 65 4.27 1.30 -2.18
CA ASN A 65 4.02 0.59 -0.94
C ASN A 65 2.81 -0.35 -1.07
N THR A 66 2.80 -1.40 -0.25
CA THR A 66 1.75 -2.41 -0.21
C THR A 66 1.25 -2.61 1.21
N VAL A 67 -0.06 -2.77 1.38
CA VAL A 67 -0.70 -3.20 2.62
C VAL A 67 -1.44 -4.50 2.34
N ASN A 68 -1.07 -5.57 3.04
CA ASN A 68 -1.71 -6.90 2.90
C ASN A 68 -2.44 -7.26 4.19
N GLY A 69 -3.71 -7.65 4.12
CA GLY A 69 -4.39 -8.34 5.22
C GLY A 69 -3.87 -9.77 5.40
N LEU A 70 -3.55 -10.43 4.28
CA LEU A 70 -3.06 -11.80 4.15
C LEU A 70 -4.17 -12.85 4.33
N GLY A 71 -4.55 -13.19 5.55
CA GLY A 71 -5.54 -14.25 5.78
C GLY A 71 -6.44 -13.94 6.95
N GLY A 72 -7.71 -14.33 6.85
CA GLY A 72 -8.72 -14.03 7.86
C GLY A 72 -9.75 -13.05 7.32
N ASP A 73 -10.76 -12.72 8.12
CA ASP A 73 -11.73 -11.68 7.77
C ASP A 73 -11.21 -10.34 8.30
N ASP A 74 -10.47 -9.57 7.51
CA ASP A 74 -9.76 -8.37 7.89
C ASP A 74 -10.60 -7.10 7.78
N TYR A 75 -10.20 -6.07 8.53
CA TYR A 75 -10.79 -4.75 8.46
C TYR A 75 -9.70 -3.71 8.20
N ILE A 76 -9.62 -3.24 6.96
CA ILE A 76 -8.57 -2.36 6.46
C ILE A 76 -9.15 -0.97 6.21
N VAL A 77 -8.61 0.05 6.88
CA VAL A 77 -9.04 1.45 6.73
C VAL A 77 -7.87 2.33 6.30
N VAL A 78 -7.98 2.92 5.11
CA VAL A 78 -7.04 3.93 4.62
C VAL A 78 -7.72 5.30 4.66
N ASN A 79 -7.32 6.10 5.65
CA ASN A 79 -7.90 7.44 5.89
C ASN A 79 -7.51 8.49 4.83
N GLY A 80 -6.52 8.17 4.01
CA GLY A 80 -5.98 9.01 2.96
C GLY A 80 -6.06 8.34 1.59
N PRO A 81 -5.39 8.91 0.58
CA PRO A 81 -5.35 8.32 -0.75
C PRO A 81 -4.54 7.01 -0.79
N VAL A 82 -4.96 6.11 -1.66
CA VAL A 82 -4.21 4.91 -2.06
C VAL A 82 -3.56 5.20 -3.40
N PHE A 83 -2.24 5.40 -3.42
CA PHE A 83 -1.41 5.47 -4.63
C PHE A 83 -0.56 4.20 -4.82
N GLY A 84 -0.38 3.41 -3.76
CA GLY A 84 0.20 2.09 -3.81
C GLY A 84 -0.87 1.01 -3.91
N HIS A 85 -0.70 -0.05 -3.15
CA HIS A 85 -1.53 -1.24 -3.24
C HIS A 85 -2.10 -1.64 -1.86
N VAL A 86 -3.39 -1.94 -1.82
CA VAL A 86 -4.08 -2.56 -0.69
C VAL A 86 -4.67 -3.87 -1.16
N ASP A 87 -4.36 -4.95 -0.46
CA ASP A 87 -4.82 -6.31 -0.70
C ASP A 87 -5.48 -6.83 0.57
N GLY A 88 -6.74 -7.26 0.49
CA GLY A 88 -7.44 -7.95 1.58
C GLY A 88 -6.76 -9.27 1.90
N GLY A 89 -6.67 -10.14 0.90
CA GLY A 89 -6.02 -11.43 0.98
C GLY A 89 -7.06 -12.54 0.84
N THR A 90 -6.96 -13.58 1.69
CA THR A 90 -7.99 -14.63 1.74
C THR A 90 -8.91 -14.42 2.94
N GLY A 91 -10.19 -14.71 2.80
CA GLY A 91 -11.20 -14.45 3.82
C GLY A 91 -12.08 -13.27 3.43
N ARG A 92 -13.10 -12.97 4.23
CA ARG A 92 -14.07 -11.93 3.88
C ARG A 92 -13.65 -10.62 4.49
N ASP A 93 -13.11 -9.76 3.65
CA ASP A 93 -12.48 -8.52 4.09
C ASP A 93 -13.43 -7.34 3.98
N TYR A 94 -13.24 -6.37 4.86
CA TYR A 94 -13.82 -5.05 4.75
C TYR A 94 -12.70 -4.05 4.50
N ILE A 95 -12.73 -3.40 3.34
CA ILE A 95 -11.72 -2.43 2.94
C ILE A 95 -12.38 -1.08 2.73
N SER A 96 -11.97 -0.07 3.49
CA SER A 96 -12.41 1.31 3.32
C SER A 96 -11.24 2.20 2.94
N ALA A 97 -11.32 2.82 1.77
CA ALA A 97 -10.34 3.80 1.32
C ALA A 97 -11.00 5.16 1.08
N ARG A 98 -10.29 6.25 1.40
CA ARG A 98 -10.80 7.60 1.13
C ARG A 98 -10.88 7.91 -0.36
N SER A 99 -9.88 7.48 -1.13
CA SER A 99 -9.80 7.64 -2.58
C SER A 99 -8.72 6.74 -3.15
N VAL A 100 -8.84 6.36 -4.42
CA VAL A 100 -7.79 5.60 -5.13
C VAL A 100 -7.18 6.50 -6.19
N GLY A 101 -5.90 6.82 -6.05
CA GLY A 101 -5.16 7.67 -6.96
C GLY A 101 -4.76 6.96 -8.25
N ALA A 102 -4.15 7.71 -9.17
CA ALA A 102 -3.61 7.13 -10.41
C ALA A 102 -2.51 6.11 -10.07
N GLY A 103 -2.64 4.88 -10.59
CA GLY A 103 -1.73 3.77 -10.29
C GLY A 103 -2.02 3.07 -8.95
N GLY A 104 -2.95 3.59 -8.15
CA GLY A 104 -3.39 2.94 -6.92
C GLY A 104 -4.29 1.73 -7.20
N LEU A 105 -4.16 0.71 -6.38
CA LEU A 105 -4.94 -0.52 -6.44
C LEU A 105 -5.50 -0.86 -5.06
N VAL A 106 -6.81 -1.04 -4.98
CA VAL A 106 -7.49 -1.65 -3.83
C VAL A 106 -8.16 -2.92 -4.33
N GLU A 107 -7.81 -4.06 -3.77
CA GLU A 107 -8.44 -5.32 -4.11
C GLU A 107 -8.83 -6.16 -2.90
N GLY A 108 -9.96 -6.87 -3.02
CA GLY A 108 -10.47 -7.80 -2.02
C GLY A 108 -9.67 -9.09 -1.98
N SER A 109 -9.38 -9.63 -3.17
CA SER A 109 -8.70 -10.92 -3.40
C SER A 109 -9.73 -12.08 -3.28
N PRO A 110 -9.38 -13.37 -3.07
CA PRO A 110 -10.41 -14.39 -3.02
C PRO A 110 -11.39 -14.22 -1.85
N ASP A 111 -12.60 -14.77 -2.04
CA ASP A 111 -13.73 -14.75 -1.09
C ASP A 111 -14.62 -13.50 -1.26
N SER A 112 -15.54 -13.25 -0.33
CA SER A 112 -16.62 -12.26 -0.51
C SER A 112 -16.33 -11.01 0.29
N ASP A 113 -15.95 -9.94 -0.40
CA ASP A 113 -15.40 -8.73 0.20
C ASP A 113 -16.35 -7.54 0.15
N TYR A 114 -16.12 -6.61 1.07
CA TYR A 114 -16.82 -5.33 1.15
C TYR A 114 -15.82 -4.20 0.95
N ILE A 115 -15.82 -3.62 -0.25
CA ILE A 115 -14.89 -2.55 -0.61
C ILE A 115 -15.65 -1.23 -0.73
N VAL A 116 -15.25 -0.24 0.07
CA VAL A 116 -15.87 1.09 0.12
C VAL A 116 -14.82 2.15 -0.22
N VAL A 117 -15.01 2.83 -1.35
CA VAL A 117 -14.23 4.01 -1.71
C VAL A 117 -15.10 5.25 -1.57
N GLY A 118 -14.88 6.01 -0.49
CA GLY A 118 -15.70 7.17 -0.14
C GLY A 118 -15.49 8.40 -1.04
N GLY A 119 -14.52 8.36 -1.94
CA GLY A 119 -14.16 9.44 -2.85
C GLY A 119 -13.88 8.96 -4.27
N THR A 120 -12.97 9.64 -4.94
CA THR A 120 -12.70 9.37 -6.36
C THR A 120 -11.74 8.20 -6.55
N VAL A 121 -12.10 7.29 -7.44
CA VAL A 121 -11.15 6.41 -8.15
C VAL A 121 -10.69 7.19 -9.37
N ALA A 122 -9.45 7.69 -9.33
CA ALA A 122 -8.86 8.53 -10.37
C ALA A 122 -8.60 7.72 -11.66
N PRO A 123 -8.39 8.38 -12.82
CA PRO A 123 -7.92 7.70 -14.02
C PRO A 123 -6.65 6.87 -13.75
N GLY A 124 -6.69 5.59 -14.11
CA GLY A 124 -5.62 4.64 -13.82
C GLY A 124 -5.60 4.07 -12.39
N GLY A 125 -6.50 4.52 -11.51
CA GLY A 125 -6.78 3.86 -10.23
C GLY A 125 -7.73 2.68 -10.43
N ILE A 126 -7.58 1.65 -9.59
CA ILE A 126 -8.31 0.39 -9.73
C ILE A 126 -8.90 -0.02 -8.38
N VAL A 127 -10.18 -0.40 -8.40
CA VAL A 127 -10.88 -1.10 -7.32
C VAL A 127 -11.34 -2.44 -7.89
N ARG A 128 -11.01 -3.55 -7.24
CA ARG A 128 -11.36 -4.89 -7.71
C ARG A 128 -11.83 -5.82 -6.59
N GLY A 129 -12.89 -6.58 -6.82
CA GLY A 129 -13.26 -7.68 -5.92
C GLY A 129 -12.30 -8.87 -6.07
N ASN A 130 -12.17 -9.35 -7.30
CA ASN A 130 -11.48 -10.58 -7.75
C ASN A 130 -12.42 -11.77 -7.77
N THR A 131 -12.18 -12.83 -6.99
CA THR A 131 -12.97 -14.06 -7.08
C THR A 131 -13.85 -14.18 -5.86
N GLY A 132 -15.16 -14.32 -6.03
CA GLY A 132 -16.10 -14.43 -4.93
C GLY A 132 -17.32 -13.58 -5.18
N ASN A 133 -18.05 -13.23 -4.12
CA ASN A 133 -19.26 -12.43 -4.27
C ASN A 133 -19.04 -11.10 -3.55
N ASP A 134 -18.64 -10.09 -4.30
CA ASP A 134 -18.13 -8.86 -3.73
C ASP A 134 -19.18 -7.75 -3.71
N TYR A 135 -19.04 -6.85 -2.75
CA TYR A 135 -19.80 -5.61 -2.69
C TYR A 135 -18.85 -4.42 -2.80
N LEU A 136 -18.89 -3.74 -3.95
CA LEU A 136 -18.07 -2.57 -4.23
C LEU A 136 -18.93 -1.31 -4.19
N SER A 137 -18.69 -0.42 -3.24
CA SER A 137 -19.36 0.88 -3.14
C SER A 137 -18.36 1.99 -3.41
N VAL A 138 -18.45 2.60 -4.59
CA VAL A 138 -17.53 3.66 -5.04
C VAL A 138 -18.29 4.96 -5.24
N ASP A 139 -17.75 6.04 -4.69
CA ASP A 139 -18.40 7.34 -4.76
C ASP A 139 -18.31 7.99 -6.17
N THR A 140 -17.09 8.15 -6.67
CA THR A 140 -16.85 8.67 -8.03
C THR A 140 -15.88 7.77 -8.77
N ASN A 141 -16.32 7.13 -9.87
CA ASN A 141 -15.45 6.27 -10.68
C ASN A 141 -15.00 6.93 -11.98
N ASN A 142 -13.75 7.40 -12.01
CA ASN A 142 -13.06 7.83 -13.23
C ASN A 142 -11.91 6.89 -13.62
N GLY A 143 -11.73 5.79 -12.87
CA GLY A 143 -10.78 4.72 -13.14
C GLY A 143 -11.53 3.42 -13.42
N THR A 144 -11.07 2.33 -12.82
CA THR A 144 -11.70 1.01 -12.99
C THR A 144 -12.31 0.56 -11.68
N THR A 145 -13.59 0.18 -11.72
CA THR A 145 -14.26 -0.57 -10.66
C THR A 145 -14.73 -1.87 -11.28
N ASN A 146 -14.24 -3.00 -10.79
CA ASN A 146 -14.46 -4.33 -11.37
C ASN A 146 -14.83 -5.32 -10.27
N GLY A 147 -16.00 -5.95 -10.32
CA GLY A 147 -16.36 -7.01 -9.37
C GLY A 147 -15.40 -8.18 -9.52
N GLY A 148 -15.48 -8.86 -10.64
CA GLY A 148 -14.53 -9.90 -11.03
C GLY A 148 -15.26 -11.17 -11.42
N ASP A 149 -14.81 -12.30 -10.89
CA ASP A 149 -15.44 -13.60 -11.08
C ASP A 149 -16.37 -13.90 -9.89
N GLY A 150 -17.64 -14.13 -10.17
CA GLY A 150 -18.65 -14.52 -9.18
C GLY A 150 -19.88 -13.62 -9.28
N PHE A 151 -20.61 -13.43 -8.19
CA PHE A 151 -21.78 -12.53 -8.16
C PHE A 151 -21.45 -11.29 -7.35
N ASP A 152 -21.23 -10.18 -8.05
CA ASP A 152 -20.74 -8.93 -7.51
C ASP A 152 -21.79 -7.83 -7.60
N VAL A 153 -21.90 -7.02 -6.56
CA VAL A 153 -22.76 -5.84 -6.54
C VAL A 153 -21.88 -4.60 -6.50
N CYS A 154 -21.84 -3.87 -7.62
CA CYS A 154 -21.08 -2.62 -7.71
C CYS A 154 -22.02 -1.42 -7.73
N ARG A 155 -21.95 -0.60 -6.68
CA ARG A 155 -22.66 0.67 -6.57
C ARG A 155 -21.70 1.82 -6.79
N VAL A 156 -21.73 2.37 -8.00
CA VAL A 156 -21.00 3.59 -8.36
C VAL A 156 -21.98 4.76 -8.35
N ARG A 157 -21.74 5.79 -7.52
CA ARG A 157 -22.68 6.93 -7.42
C ARG A 157 -22.56 7.89 -8.61
N THR A 158 -21.34 8.26 -9.00
CA THR A 158 -21.06 9.12 -10.16
C THR A 158 -19.75 8.73 -10.85
N GLY A 159 -19.42 9.40 -11.95
CA GLY A 159 -18.16 9.22 -12.67
C GLY A 159 -18.36 8.89 -14.13
N ASN A 160 -17.28 8.90 -14.89
CA ASN A 160 -17.32 8.67 -16.34
C ASN A 160 -17.28 7.19 -16.72
N ASN A 161 -16.88 6.32 -15.80
CA ASN A 161 -16.66 4.90 -16.10
C ASN A 161 -17.69 4.04 -15.34
N PRO A 162 -18.55 3.29 -16.04
CA PRO A 162 -19.43 2.32 -15.38
C PRO A 162 -18.58 1.18 -14.76
N PRO A 163 -19.06 0.55 -13.67
CA PRO A 163 -18.41 -0.64 -13.15
C PRO A 163 -18.54 -1.79 -14.17
N ILE A 164 -17.60 -2.73 -14.14
CA ILE A 164 -17.56 -3.91 -15.02
C ILE A 164 -17.60 -5.20 -14.19
N ASN A 165 -18.10 -6.28 -14.79
CA ASN A 165 -18.31 -7.58 -14.12
C ASN A 165 -19.05 -7.42 -12.78
N CYS A 166 -20.23 -6.80 -12.84
CA CYS A 166 -21.10 -6.65 -11.69
C CYS A 166 -22.55 -6.88 -12.11
N GLU A 167 -23.31 -7.52 -11.23
CA GLU A 167 -24.72 -7.79 -11.35
C GLU A 167 -25.56 -6.65 -10.75
N PHE A 168 -26.80 -6.54 -11.23
CA PHE A 168 -27.75 -5.47 -10.91
C PHE A 168 -28.97 -5.99 -10.13
#